data_AF-A0AAE3LV86-F1
#
_entry.id   AF-A0AAE3LV86-F1
#
_cell.length_a   1.000
_cell.length_b   1.000
_cell.length_c   1.000
_cell.angle_alpha   90.00
_cell.angle_beta   90.00
_cell.angle_gamma   90.00
#
_symmetry.space_group_name_H-M   'P 1'
#
loop_
_entity.id
_entity.type
_entity.pdbx_description
1 polymer ?
#
loop_
_entity_poly.entity_id
_entity_poly.type
_entity_poly.pdbx_seq_one_letter_code
_entity_poly.pdbx_strand_id
1 'polypeptide(L)' 'MADINEIRALCFDHTGVPKTKDDCRAVVINHLILDEMLDVDEAEERTDKVLNELGLWPEEKRQEEDVENL' A
#
# COMPACT_ATOMS: atom_id res chain seq x y z
N MET A 1 5.34 -13.37 8.50
CA MET A 1 5.05 -11.97 8.14
C MET A 1 6.00 -11.56 7.06
N ALA A 2 5.47 -11.28 5.88
CA ALA A 2 6.20 -10.82 4.72
C ALA A 2 6.96 -9.55 5.06
N ASP A 3 8.19 -9.50 4.57
CA ASP A 3 9.04 -8.34 4.78
C ASP A 3 8.72 -7.23 3.76
N ILE A 4 9.27 -6.04 4.01
CA ILE A 4 8.99 -4.87 3.20
C ILE A 4 9.48 -5.02 1.75
N ASN A 5 10.49 -5.87 1.50
CA ASN A 5 11.04 -6.10 0.17
C ASN A 5 10.16 -7.08 -0.62
N GLU A 6 9.61 -8.09 0.04
CA GLU A 6 8.62 -9.00 -0.54
C GLU A 6 7.37 -8.22 -0.95
N ILE A 7 6.84 -7.37 -0.05
CA ILE A 7 5.70 -6.50 -0.37
C ILE A 7 6.03 -5.53 -1.51
N ARG A 8 7.24 -4.95 -1.51
CA ARG A 8 7.69 -4.09 -2.61
C ARG A 8 7.72 -4.84 -3.93
N ALA A 9 8.18 -6.09 -3.97
CA ALA A 9 8.28 -6.87 -5.20
C ALA A 9 6.91 -7.16 -5.84
N LEU A 10 5.86 -7.34 -5.04
CA LEU A 10 4.48 -7.55 -5.51
C LEU A 10 3.94 -6.37 -6.33
N CYS A 11 4.50 -5.20 -6.10
CA CYS A 11 4.05 -3.95 -6.70
C CYS A 11 4.71 -3.64 -8.05
N PHE A 12 5.60 -4.51 -8.53
CA PHE A 12 6.19 -4.44 -9.87
C PHE A 12 5.68 -5.59 -10.73
N ASP A 13 5.64 -5.39 -12.04
CA ASP A 13 5.41 -6.48 -12.98
C ASP A 13 6.71 -7.25 -13.30
N HIS A 14 6.60 -8.25 -14.18
CA HIS A 14 7.72 -9.08 -14.62
C HIS A 14 8.81 -8.31 -15.39
N THR A 15 8.54 -7.08 -15.82
CA THR A 15 9.49 -6.19 -16.50
C THR A 15 10.15 -5.20 -15.54
N GLY A 16 9.73 -5.18 -14.28
CA GLY A 16 10.19 -4.23 -13.28
C GLY A 16 9.48 -2.88 -13.35
N VAL A 17 8.37 -2.77 -14.09
CA VAL A 17 7.55 -1.57 -14.14
C VAL A 17 6.59 -1.56 -12.93
N PRO A 18 6.49 -0.45 -12.19
CA PRO A 18 5.55 -0.36 -11.08
C PRO A 18 4.11 -0.42 -11.58
N LYS A 19 3.27 -1.18 -10.88
CA LYS A 19 1.82 -1.23 -11.09
C LYS A 19 1.16 0.10 -10.72
N THR A 20 -0.14 0.26 -10.96
CA THR A 20 -0.88 1.39 -10.38
C THR A 20 -0.97 1.23 -8.85
N LYS A 21 -1.25 2.33 -8.11
CA LYS A 21 -1.42 2.28 -6.66
C LYS A 21 -2.48 1.25 -6.27
N ASP A 22 -3.64 1.29 -6.95
CA ASP A 22 -4.77 0.42 -6.67
C ASP A 22 -4.45 -1.05 -6.98
N ASP A 23 -3.76 -1.32 -8.08
CA ASP A 23 -3.34 -2.68 -8.43
C ASP A 23 -2.33 -3.25 -7.43
N CYS A 24 -1.31 -2.47 -7.05
CA CYS A 24 -0.35 -2.87 -6.02
C CYS A 24 -1.06 -3.11 -4.69
N ARG A 25 -1.93 -2.20 -4.25
CA ARG A 25 -2.71 -2.34 -3.01
C ARG A 25 -3.55 -3.62 -3.02
N ALA A 26 -4.25 -3.91 -4.11
CA ALA A 26 -5.06 -5.12 -4.24
C ALA A 26 -4.21 -6.40 -4.18
N VAL A 27 -3.05 -6.43 -4.84
CA VAL A 27 -2.15 -7.60 -4.81
C VAL A 27 -1.59 -7.83 -3.41
N VAL A 28 -1.16 -6.77 -2.71
CA VAL A 28 -0.61 -6.88 -1.35
C VAL A 28 -1.67 -7.34 -0.36
N ILE A 29 -2.87 -6.76 -0.40
CA ILE A 29 -3.99 -7.20 0.46
C ILE A 29 -4.31 -8.68 0.23
N ASN A 30 -4.42 -9.10 -1.03
CA ASN A 30 -4.69 -10.49 -1.36
C ASN A 30 -3.59 -11.44 -0.86
N HIS A 31 -2.32 -11.05 -0.97
CA HIS A 31 -1.21 -11.83 -0.44
C HIS A 31 -1.29 -11.97 1.09
N LEU A 32 -1.55 -10.87 1.80
CA LEU A 32 -1.69 -10.88 3.26
C LEU A 32 -2.87 -11.74 3.75
N ILE A 33 -4.00 -11.70 3.04
CA ILE A 33 -5.17 -12.52 3.39
C ILE A 33 -4.91 -14.01 3.09
N LEU A 34 -4.38 -14.33 1.91
CA LEU A 34 -4.29 -15.71 1.44
C LEU A 34 -3.06 -16.44 2.00
N ASP A 35 -1.92 -15.77 2.06
CA ASP A 35 -0.64 -16.40 2.41
C ASP A 35 -0.30 -16.18 3.89
N GLU A 36 -0.72 -15.06 4.49
CA GLU A 36 -0.52 -14.78 5.92
C GLU A 36 -1.75 -15.01 6.79
N MET A 37 -2.90 -15.33 6.18
CA MET A 37 -4.17 -15.55 6.88
C MET A 37 -4.60 -14.36 7.74
N LEU A 38 -4.25 -13.14 7.33
CA LEU A 38 -4.72 -11.93 8.00
C LEU A 38 -6.21 -11.70 7.69
N ASP A 39 -6.92 -11.14 8.66
CA ASP A 39 -8.25 -10.61 8.41
C ASP A 39 -8.18 -9.41 7.46
N VAL A 40 -9.27 -9.15 6.74
CA VAL A 40 -9.34 -8.10 5.71
C VAL A 40 -8.91 -6.74 6.28
N ASP A 41 -9.44 -6.38 7.46
CA ASP A 41 -9.16 -5.08 8.09
C ASP A 41 -7.66 -4.93 8.44
N GLU A 42 -7.05 -6.01 8.96
CA GLU A 42 -5.62 -6.02 9.31
C GLU A 42 -4.74 -5.97 8.05
N ALA A 43 -5.13 -6.68 6.99
CA ALA A 43 -4.44 -6.67 5.71
C ALA A 43 -4.48 -5.28 5.05
N GLU A 44 -5.61 -4.58 5.11
CA GLU A 44 -5.74 -3.22 4.60
C GLU A 44 -4.85 -2.23 5.37
N GLU A 45 -4.94 -2.22 6.70
CA GLU A 45 -4.13 -1.32 7.55
C GLU A 45 -2.63 -1.54 7.32
N ARG A 46 -2.21 -2.81 7.28
CA ARG A 46 -0.81 -3.16 7.05
C ARG A 46 -0.34 -2.76 5.66
N THR A 47 -1.18 -2.97 4.65
CA THR A 47 -0.86 -2.57 3.26
C THR A 47 -0.65 -1.06 3.20
N ASP A 48 -1.59 -0.26 3.70
CA ASP A 48 -1.52 1.20 3.61
C ASP A 48 -0.30 1.74 4.35
N LYS A 49 0.03 1.17 5.52
CA LYS A 49 1.25 1.49 6.26
C LYS A 49 2.51 1.21 5.44
N VAL A 50 2.63 0.01 4.88
CA VAL A 50 3.83 -0.39 4.13
C VAL A 50 3.97 0.41 2.83
N LEU A 51 2.88 0.67 2.12
CA LEU A 51 2.93 1.49 0.90
C LEU A 51 3.35 2.93 1.18
N ASN A 52 2.95 3.49 2.31
CA ASN A 52 3.40 4.80 2.76
C ASN A 52 4.90 4.78 3.13
N GLU A 53 5.36 3.75 3.86
CA GLU A 53 6.78 3.57 4.20
C GLU A 53 7.68 3.40 2.97
N LEU A 54 7.17 2.73 1.92
CA LEU A 54 7.89 2.52 0.65
C LEU A 54 7.94 3.77 -0.24
N GLY A 55 7.09 4.77 0.00
CA GLY A 55 7.04 6.01 -0.78
C GLY A 55 6.73 5.81 -2.27
N LEU A 56 6.14 4.67 -2.65
CA LEU A 56 5.90 4.30 -4.05
C LEU A 56 4.75 5.09 -4.68
N TRP A 57 3.83 5.59 -3.87
CA TRP A 57 2.79 6.54 -4.26
C TRP A 57 2.55 7.49 -3.10
N PRO A 58 3.39 8.54 -2.95
CA PRO A 58 3.16 9.52 -1.90
C PRO A 58 1.74 10.05 -2.08
N GLU A 59 0.91 9.90 -1.05
CA GLU A 59 -0.36 10.59 -1.02
C GLU A 59 -0.06 12.08 -1.20
N GLU A 60 -0.70 12.73 -2.17
CA GLU A 60 -0.79 14.17 -2.16
C GLU A 60 -1.32 14.50 -0.78
N LYS A 61 -0.44 15.04 0.09
CA LYS A 61 -0.84 15.49 1.42
C LYS A 61 -2.04 16.35 1.15
N ARG A 62 -3.22 15.87 1.58
CA ARG A 62 -4.44 16.66 1.55
C ARG A 62 -4.02 17.93 2.27
N GLN A 63 -3.85 19.03 1.52
CA GLN A 63 -3.67 20.32 2.14
C GLN A 63 -4.96 20.44 2.94
N GLU A 64 -4.85 20.32 4.26
CA GLU A 64 -5.86 20.84 5.16
C GLU A 64 -5.96 22.30 4.76
N GLU A 65 -6.88 22.60 3.84
CA GLU A 65 -7.29 23.95 3.56
C GLU A 65 -7.64 24.55 4.92
N ASP A 66 -7.06 25.72 5.19
CA ASP A 66 -7.24 26.53 6.38
C ASP A 66 -8.73 26.76 6.67
N VAL A 67 -9.40 25.79 7.31
CA VAL A 67 -10.69 26.00 7.94
C VAL A 67 -10.39 26.56 9.32
N GLU A 68 -10.30 27.88 9.39
CA GLU A 68 -10.99 28.74 10.37
C GLU A 68 -10.21 30.04 10.58
N ASN A 69 -10.38 30.98 9.65
CA ASN A 69 -10.32 32.41 9.94
C ASN A 69 -11.11 33.15 8.86
N LEU A 70 -12.43 33.25 9.05
CA LEU A 70 -13.29 34.35 8.58
C LEU A 70 -14.65 34.29 9.28
#